data_AF-A0A2E1QA37-F1
#
_entry.id   AF-A0A2E1QA37-F1
#
_cell.length_a   1.000
_cell.length_b   1.000
_cell.length_c   1.000
_cell.angle_alpha   90.00
_cell.angle_beta   90.00
_cell.angle_gamma   90.00
#
_symmetry.space_group_name_H-M   'P 1'
#
loop_
_entity.id
_entity.type
_entity.pdbx_description
1 polymer ?
#
loop_
_entity_poly.entity_id
_entity_poly.type
_entity_poly.pdbx_seq_one_letter_code
_entity_poly.pdbx_strand_id
1 'polypeptide(L)'
;MIKYIKYYFPLFLLCSFLFISLLGTHYPTIYFLCFSILIIFGDIIFPRDKKIEKFSYTFLLDLSIYLALPMIFIFIFYVISLFSSVLPEWYLNFFNIFNINFYELKNSFTLVDKISIIVQTFLIAGGIGISGGHELVHRKKK
;
A
#
# COMPACT_ATOMS: atom_id res chain seq x y z
N MET A 1 21.15 -2.30 -9.43
CA MET A 1 20.03 -1.37 -9.15
C MET A 1 18.69 -2.11 -9.06
N ILE A 2 18.32 -2.96 -10.03
CA ILE A 2 17.07 -3.76 -10.03
C ILE A 2 16.86 -4.56 -8.72
N LYS A 3 17.94 -5.10 -8.15
CA LYS A 3 17.94 -5.82 -6.86
C LYS A 3 17.35 -5.03 -5.69
N TYR A 4 17.59 -3.72 -5.64
CA TYR A 4 17.07 -2.85 -4.58
C TYR A 4 15.60 -2.48 -4.81
N ILE A 5 15.19 -2.31 -6.07
CA ILE A 5 13.82 -1.89 -6.46
C ILE A 5 12.78 -2.90 -5.98
N LYS A 6 13.12 -4.20 -5.99
CA LYS A 6 12.25 -5.27 -5.48
C LYS A 6 11.73 -5.00 -4.06
N TYR A 7 12.56 -4.43 -3.19
CA TYR A 7 12.20 -4.13 -1.79
C TYR A 7 11.29 -2.92 -1.64
N TYR A 8 11.18 -2.06 -2.67
CA TYR A 8 10.29 -0.90 -2.68
C TYR A 8 8.96 -1.21 -3.38
N PHE A 9 8.83 -2.38 -4.01
CA PHE A 9 7.62 -2.77 -4.74
C PHE A 9 6.35 -2.75 -3.86
N PRO A 10 6.36 -3.26 -2.61
CA PRO A 10 5.19 -3.16 -1.74
C PRO A 10 4.78 -1.72 -1.40
N LEU A 11 5.77 -0.85 -1.14
CA LEU A 11 5.54 0.58 -0.90
C LEU A 11 4.96 1.26 -2.15
N PHE A 12 5.44 0.90 -3.34
CA PHE A 12 4.89 1.39 -4.60
C PHE A 12 3.42 0.95 -4.81
N LEU A 13 3.09 -0.31 -4.48
CA LEU A 13 1.71 -0.79 -4.53
C LEU A 13 0.81 0.00 -3.57
N LEU A 14 1.26 0.27 -2.35
CA LEU A 14 0.53 1.14 -1.42
C LEU A 14 0.27 2.54 -1.99
N CYS A 15 1.31 3.21 -2.49
CA CYS A 15 1.17 4.54 -3.07
C CYS A 15 0.22 4.54 -4.27
N SER A 16 0.37 3.59 -5.19
CA SER A 16 -0.51 3.48 -6.36
C SER A 16 -1.97 3.25 -5.98
N PHE A 17 -2.23 2.45 -4.94
CA PHE A 17 -3.60 2.25 -4.44
C PHE A 17 -4.19 3.55 -3.87
N LEU A 18 -3.41 4.30 -3.08
CA LEU A 18 -3.83 5.62 -2.58
C LEU A 18 -4.24 6.52 -3.74
N PHE A 19 -3.39 6.69 -4.75
CA PHE A 19 -3.68 7.53 -5.91
C PHE A 19 -4.91 7.07 -6.70
N ILE A 20 -5.02 5.78 -7.01
CA ILE A 20 -6.12 5.26 -7.82
C ILE A 20 -7.45 5.32 -7.06
N SER A 21 -7.43 5.15 -5.74
CA SER A 21 -8.64 5.28 -4.93
C SER A 21 -9.21 6.71 -4.89
N LEU A 22 -8.38 7.74 -5.11
CA LEU A 22 -8.82 9.13 -5.21
C LEU A 22 -9.58 9.45 -6.50
N LEU A 23 -9.59 8.55 -7.49
CA LEU A 23 -10.34 8.71 -8.74
C LEU A 23 -11.85 8.42 -8.57
N GLY A 24 -12.27 7.87 -7.42
CA GLY A 24 -13.68 7.68 -7.06
C GLY A 24 -14.27 6.32 -7.47
N THR A 25 -15.56 6.31 -7.83
CA THR A 25 -16.37 5.12 -8.17
C THR A 25 -15.63 4.07 -8.99
N HIS A 26 -15.78 2.79 -8.63
CA HIS A 26 -15.24 1.62 -9.33
C HIS A 26 -13.71 1.46 -9.37
N TYR A 27 -12.93 2.54 -9.24
CA TYR A 27 -11.47 2.47 -9.28
C TYR A 27 -10.85 1.60 -8.17
N PRO A 28 -11.32 1.63 -6.91
CA PRO A 28 -10.81 0.72 -5.89
C PRO A 28 -11.06 -0.75 -6.23
N THR A 29 -12.23 -1.07 -6.81
CA THR A 29 -12.56 -2.43 -7.24
C THR A 29 -11.69 -2.90 -8.41
N ILE A 30 -11.49 -2.02 -9.41
CA ILE A 30 -10.62 -2.31 -10.56
C ILE A 30 -9.19 -2.53 -10.09
N TYR A 31 -8.70 -1.70 -9.16
CA TYR A 31 -7.38 -1.89 -8.57
C TYR A 31 -7.28 -3.24 -7.87
N PHE A 32 -8.26 -3.60 -7.05
CA PHE A 32 -8.28 -4.89 -6.35
C PHE A 32 -8.22 -6.09 -7.31
N LEU A 33 -8.99 -6.06 -8.40
CA LEU A 33 -8.95 -7.10 -9.42
C LEU A 33 -7.58 -7.16 -10.12
N CYS A 34 -7.06 -6.01 -10.55
CA CYS A 34 -5.76 -5.91 -11.21
C CYS A 34 -4.64 -6.40 -10.31
N PHE A 35 -4.63 -5.98 -9.05
CA PHE A 35 -3.67 -6.38 -8.02
C PHE A 35 -3.69 -7.89 -7.78
N SER A 36 -4.89 -8.47 -7.65
CA SER A 36 -5.07 -9.91 -7.43
C SER A 36 -4.56 -10.73 -8.62
N ILE A 37 -4.87 -10.30 -9.84
CA ILE A 37 -4.33 -10.89 -11.07
C ILE A 37 -2.80 -10.78 -11.08
N LEU A 38 -2.24 -9.62 -10.74
CA LEU A 38 -0.79 -9.40 -10.68
C LEU A 38 -0.09 -10.36 -9.73
N ILE A 39 -0.65 -10.61 -8.54
CA ILE A 39 -0.09 -11.56 -7.57
C ILE A 39 -0.17 -12.99 -8.10
N ILE A 40 -1.34 -13.44 -8.58
CA ILE A 40 -1.54 -14.81 -9.05
C ILE A 40 -0.62 -15.12 -10.23
N PHE A 41 -0.58 -14.24 -11.24
CA PHE A 41 0.32 -14.43 -12.37
C PHE A 41 1.78 -14.27 -11.98
N GLY A 42 2.09 -13.37 -11.05
CA GLY A 42 3.44 -13.22 -10.49
C GLY A 42 3.96 -14.53 -9.91
N ASP A 43 3.15 -15.21 -9.09
CA ASP A 43 3.51 -16.49 -8.49
C ASP A 43 3.65 -17.63 -9.52
N ILE A 44 2.88 -17.61 -10.60
CA ILE A 44 2.97 -18.61 -11.67
C ILE A 44 4.23 -18.41 -12.54
N ILE A 45 4.55 -17.16 -12.87
CA ILE A 45 5.62 -16.83 -13.83
C ILE A 45 7.00 -16.80 -13.17
N PHE A 46 7.11 -16.28 -11.95
CA PHE A 46 8.42 -16.05 -11.33
C PHE A 46 8.87 -17.25 -10.47
N PRO A 47 10.02 -17.89 -10.81
CA PRO A 47 10.56 -18.97 -10.00
C PRO A 47 11.09 -18.44 -8.66
N ARG A 48 11.07 -19.29 -7.62
CA ARG A 48 11.64 -18.97 -6.31
C ARG A 48 13.11 -18.59 -6.42
N ASP A 49 13.52 -17.58 -5.65
CA ASP A 49 14.92 -17.15 -5.59
C ASP A 49 15.81 -18.30 -5.08
N LYS A 50 16.80 -18.69 -5.88
CA LYS A 50 17.74 -19.79 -5.57
C LYS A 50 19.09 -19.32 -5.03
N LYS A 51 19.35 -18.01 -5.00
CA LYS A 51 20.67 -17.44 -4.67
C LYS A 51 20.53 -16.34 -3.63
N ILE A 52 21.42 -16.35 -2.65
CA ILE A 52 21.56 -15.27 -1.67
C ILE A 52 22.23 -14.08 -2.36
N GLU A 53 21.51 -12.97 -2.49
CA GLU A 53 22.06 -11.76 -3.08
C GLU A 53 22.98 -11.03 -2.09
N LYS A 54 24.16 -10.62 -2.56
CA LYS A 54 25.06 -9.73 -1.81
C LYS A 54 24.71 -8.28 -2.15
N PHE A 55 24.44 -7.47 -1.13
CA PHE A 55 24.13 -6.05 -1.27
C PHE A 55 25.34 -5.20 -0.91
N SER A 56 25.70 -4.27 -1.79
CA SER A 56 26.79 -3.32 -1.57
C SER A 56 26.36 -2.13 -0.70
N TYR A 57 25.08 -1.73 -0.79
CA TYR A 57 24.51 -0.56 -0.09
C TYR A 57 23.34 -0.98 0.80
N THR A 58 23.65 -1.42 2.02
CA THR A 58 22.65 -1.86 3.00
C THR A 58 21.69 -0.75 3.39
N PHE A 59 22.18 0.50 3.46
CA PHE A 59 21.37 1.68 3.76
C PHE A 59 20.08 1.78 2.92
N LEU A 60 20.13 1.45 1.62
CA LEU A 60 18.95 1.49 0.75
C LEU A 60 17.92 0.41 1.08
N LEU A 61 18.33 -0.74 1.61
CA LEU A 61 17.39 -1.75 2.10
C LEU A 61 16.78 -1.32 3.44
N ASP A 62 17.61 -0.78 4.33
CA ASP A 62 17.22 -0.30 5.64
C ASP A 62 16.15 0.79 5.52
N LEU A 63 16.33 1.71 4.57
CA LEU A 63 15.37 2.77 4.29
C LEU A 63 13.98 2.22 3.92
N SER A 64 13.89 1.15 3.12
CA SER A 64 12.60 0.53 2.80
C SER A 64 11.90 0.00 4.06
N ILE A 65 12.65 -0.62 4.97
CA ILE A 65 12.12 -1.14 6.25
C ILE A 65 11.65 0.02 7.14
N TYR A 66 12.41 1.10 7.24
CA TYR A 66 12.03 2.26 8.05
C TYR A 66 10.82 3.01 7.48
N LEU A 67 10.66 3.04 6.15
CA LEU A 67 9.50 3.65 5.49
C LEU A 67 8.23 2.81 5.61
N ALA A 68 8.34 1.50 5.81
CA ALA A 68 7.21 0.57 5.87
C ALA A 68 6.16 0.97 6.92
N LEU A 69 6.58 1.19 8.17
CA LEU A 69 5.66 1.48 9.28
C LEU A 69 4.96 2.84 9.13
N PRO A 70 5.67 3.97 8.87
CA PRO A 70 5.02 5.26 8.61
C PRO A 70 4.02 5.21 7.46
N MET A 71 4.36 4.49 6.37
CA MET A 71 3.45 4.38 5.22
C MET A 71 2.21 3.55 5.52
N ILE A 72 2.34 2.43 6.25
CA ILE A 72 1.17 1.68 6.72
C ILE A 72 0.29 2.57 7.61
N PHE A 73 0.89 3.37 8.49
CA PHE A 73 0.13 4.25 9.37
C PHE A 73 -0.68 5.30 8.59
N ILE A 74 -0.05 5.99 7.64
CA ILE A 74 -0.73 6.95 6.74
C ILE A 74 -1.84 6.25 5.96
N PHE A 75 -1.57 5.05 5.44
CA PHE A 75 -2.53 4.29 4.67
C PHE A 75 -3.75 3.86 5.49
N ILE A 76 -3.56 3.33 6.69
CA ILE A 76 -4.65 2.96 7.60
C ILE A 76 -5.46 4.20 7.99
N PHE A 77 -4.80 5.32 8.30
CA PHE A 77 -5.49 6.57 8.60
C PHE A 77 -6.38 7.03 7.44
N TYR A 78 -5.87 6.98 6.20
CA TYR A 78 -6.63 7.25 5.00
C TYR A 78 -7.84 6.31 4.87
N VAL A 79 -7.65 4.99 5.01
CA VAL A 79 -8.77 4.03 4.90
C VAL A 79 -9.83 4.29 5.97
N ILE A 80 -9.44 4.50 7.23
CA ILE A 80 -10.39 4.82 8.31
C ILE A 80 -11.18 6.09 7.98
N SER A 81 -10.53 7.11 7.42
CA SER A 81 -11.18 8.37 7.05
C SER A 81 -12.29 8.18 5.99
N LEU A 82 -12.15 7.21 5.09
CA LEU A 82 -13.18 6.86 4.10
C LEU A 82 -14.45 6.29 4.74
N PHE A 83 -14.31 5.58 5.87
CA PHE A 83 -15.42 4.97 6.58
C PHE A 83 -15.96 5.82 7.74
N SER A 84 -15.23 6.86 8.16
CA SER A 84 -15.66 7.76 9.24
C SER A 84 -16.82 8.65 8.81
N SER A 85 -17.77 8.89 9.71
CA SER A 85 -18.87 9.84 9.49
C SER A 85 -18.43 11.30 9.66
N VAL A 86 -17.51 11.56 10.59
CA VAL A 86 -17.02 12.90 10.92
C VAL A 86 -15.52 12.96 10.67
N LEU A 87 -15.09 14.03 10.00
CA LEU A 87 -13.70 14.29 9.67
C LEU A 87 -13.32 15.67 10.20
N PRO A 88 -12.10 15.83 10.72
CA PRO A 88 -11.66 17.13 11.20
C PRO A 88 -11.40 18.09 10.03
N GLU A 89 -11.64 19.37 10.24
CA GLU A 89 -11.56 20.40 9.20
C GLU A 89 -10.16 20.51 8.56
N TRP A 90 -9.11 20.35 9.36
CA TRP A 90 -7.72 20.35 8.83
C TRP A 90 -7.49 19.25 7.79
N TYR A 91 -8.14 18.09 7.95
CA TYR A 91 -8.03 16.98 7.01
C TYR A 91 -8.76 17.27 5.71
N LEU A 92 -9.97 17.84 5.79
CA LEU A 92 -10.72 18.27 4.61
C LEU A 92 -9.98 19.37 3.84
N ASN A 93 -9.41 20.34 4.57
CA ASN A 93 -8.61 21.41 3.98
C ASN A 93 -7.37 20.88 3.26
N PHE A 94 -6.72 19.84 3.79
CA PHE A 94 -5.61 19.18 3.12
C PHE A 94 -6.00 18.65 1.73
N PHE A 95 -7.15 17.98 1.59
CA PHE A 95 -7.63 17.49 0.29
C PHE A 95 -8.14 18.61 -0.62
N ASN A 96 -8.73 19.65 -0.07
CA ASN A 96 -9.19 20.81 -0.82
C ASN A 96 -8.03 21.54 -1.53
N ILE A 97 -6.82 21.56 -0.97
CA ILE A 97 -5.61 22.09 -1.64
C ILE A 97 -5.36 21.40 -2.98
N PHE A 98 -5.73 20.13 -3.10
CA PHE A 98 -5.60 19.33 -4.33
C PHE A 98 -6.88 19.34 -5.19
N ASN A 99 -7.85 20.21 -4.90
CA ASN A 99 -9.18 20.25 -5.53
C ASN A 99 -9.96 18.93 -5.40
N ILE A 100 -9.74 18.17 -4.32
CA ILE A 100 -10.46 16.92 -4.05
C ILE A 100 -11.52 17.18 -2.97
N ASN A 101 -12.79 17.10 -3.35
CA ASN A 101 -13.89 17.11 -2.38
C ASN A 101 -14.01 15.73 -1.72
N PHE A 102 -13.44 15.60 -0.52
CA PHE A 102 -13.35 14.31 0.17
C PHE A 102 -14.72 13.69 0.50
N TYR A 103 -15.74 14.51 0.78
CA TYR A 103 -17.10 14.00 1.05
C TYR A 103 -17.75 13.42 -0.19
N GLU A 104 -17.60 14.10 -1.32
CA GLU A 104 -18.09 13.62 -2.61
C GLU A 104 -17.39 12.33 -3.03
N LEU A 105 -16.06 12.27 -2.88
CA LEU A 105 -15.28 11.06 -3.11
C LEU A 105 -15.84 9.88 -2.31
N LYS A 106 -16.00 10.06 -0.99
CA LYS A 106 -16.52 9.03 -0.09
C LYS A 106 -17.94 8.57 -0.49
N ASN A 107 -18.81 9.52 -0.83
CA ASN A 107 -20.19 9.23 -1.19
C ASN A 107 -20.31 8.56 -2.56
N SER A 108 -19.31 8.72 -3.42
CA SER A 108 -19.27 8.06 -4.72
C SER A 108 -19.11 6.54 -4.60
N PHE A 109 -18.44 6.03 -3.57
CA PHE A 109 -18.11 4.60 -3.48
C PHE A 109 -19.33 3.69 -3.33
N THR A 110 -19.39 2.68 -4.21
CA THR A 110 -20.37 1.60 -4.14
C THR A 110 -20.09 0.67 -2.95
N LEU A 111 -21.06 -0.20 -2.61
CA LEU A 111 -20.84 -1.24 -1.59
C LEU A 111 -19.66 -2.16 -1.96
N VAL A 112 -19.54 -2.50 -3.26
CA VAL A 112 -18.46 -3.34 -3.77
C VAL A 112 -17.11 -2.64 -3.59
N ASP A 113 -17.02 -1.35 -3.93
CA ASP A 113 -15.80 -0.56 -3.74
C ASP A 113 -15.35 -0.57 -2.28
N LYS A 114 -16.29 -0.42 -1.34
CA LYS A 114 -16.00 -0.46 0.09
C LYS A 114 -15.43 -1.80 0.53
N ILE A 115 -16.02 -2.90 0.06
CA ILE A 115 -15.50 -4.26 0.33
C ILE A 115 -14.09 -4.40 -0.28
N SER A 116 -13.91 -3.98 -1.52
CA SER A 116 -12.61 -4.00 -2.19
C SER A 116 -11.55 -3.19 -1.46
N ILE A 117 -11.89 -2.01 -0.94
CA ILE A 117 -10.97 -1.19 -0.13
C ILE A 117 -10.56 -1.94 1.13
N ILE A 118 -11.50 -2.56 1.85
CA ILE A 118 -11.21 -3.32 3.08
C ILE A 118 -10.27 -4.49 2.76
N VAL A 119 -10.60 -5.30 1.77
CA VAL A 119 -9.78 -6.47 1.39
C VAL A 119 -8.40 -6.03 0.91
N GLN A 120 -8.33 -5.02 0.05
CA GLN A 120 -7.07 -4.48 -0.45
C GLN A 120 -6.19 -3.92 0.67
N THR A 121 -6.80 -3.33 1.69
CA THR A 121 -6.09 -2.83 2.88
C THR A 121 -5.38 -3.96 3.61
N PHE A 122 -6.08 -5.08 3.86
CA PHE A 122 -5.46 -6.25 4.49
C PHE A 122 -4.32 -6.83 3.65
N LEU A 123 -4.49 -6.94 2.33
CA LEU A 123 -3.47 -7.49 1.44
C LEU A 123 -2.20 -6.63 1.40
N ILE A 124 -2.34 -5.31 1.22
CA ILE A 124 -1.18 -4.39 1.16
C ILE A 124 -0.51 -4.27 2.53
N ALA A 125 -1.27 -3.95 3.58
CA ALA A 125 -0.72 -3.72 4.91
C ALA A 125 -0.10 -5.00 5.49
N GLY A 126 -0.74 -6.16 5.26
CA GLY A 126 -0.22 -7.47 5.64
C GLY A 126 1.10 -7.79 4.94
N GLY A 127 1.19 -7.59 3.62
CA GLY A 127 2.41 -7.85 2.86
C GLY A 127 3.60 -6.97 3.30
N ILE A 128 3.36 -5.67 3.51
CA ILE A 128 4.39 -4.74 3.99
C ILE A 128 4.78 -5.09 5.44
N GLY A 129 3.80 -5.41 6.31
CA GLY A 129 4.05 -5.75 7.70
C GLY A 129 4.87 -7.02 7.88
N ILE A 130 4.55 -8.09 7.13
CA ILE A 130 5.28 -9.37 7.18
C ILE A 130 6.72 -9.17 6.70
N SER A 131 6.93 -8.51 5.56
CA SER A 131 8.27 -8.30 5.00
C SER A 131 9.13 -7.39 5.88
N GLY A 132 8.59 -6.27 6.38
CA GLY A 132 9.31 -5.41 7.32
C GLY A 132 9.66 -6.15 8.63
N GLY A 133 8.70 -6.89 9.19
CA GLY A 133 8.88 -7.64 10.43
C GLY A 133 9.87 -8.79 10.33
N HIS A 134 9.78 -9.59 9.25
CA HIS A 134 10.70 -10.70 8.98
C HIS A 134 12.15 -10.20 8.93
N GLU A 135 12.38 -9.05 8.30
CA GLU A 135 13.71 -8.49 8.08
C GLU A 135 14.29 -7.90 9.37
N LEU A 136 13.45 -7.33 10.24
CA LEU A 136 13.86 -6.86 11.57
C LEU A 136 14.27 -8.01 12.50
N VAL A 137 13.61 -9.17 12.42
CA VAL A 137 13.97 -10.35 13.23
C VAL A 137 15.36 -10.88 12.86
N HIS A 138 15.68 -10.94 11.56
CA HIS A 138 17.01 -11.36 11.10
C HIS A 138 18.13 -10.41 11.55
N ARG A 139 17.81 -9.13 11.77
CA ARG A 139 18.78 -8.13 12.25
C ARG A 139 19.03 -8.18 13.75
N LYS A 140 18.06 -8.62 14.55
CA LYS A 140 18.24 -8.82 16.00
C LYS A 140 19.17 -9.99 16.35
N LYS A 141 19.35 -10.93 15.42
CA LYS A 141 20.18 -12.13 15.59
C LYS A 141 21.61 -11.98 15.03
N LYS A 142 22.01 -10.75 14.68
CA LYS A 142 23.41 -10.39 14.41
C LYS A 142 24.06 -9.88 15.69
#